data_AF-A0A960U3U6-F1
#
_entry.id   AF-A0A960U3U6-F1
#
_cell.length_a   1.000
_cell.length_b   1.000
_cell.length_c   1.000
_cell.angle_alpha   90.00
_cell.angle_beta   90.00
_cell.angle_gamma   90.00
#
_symmetry.space_group_name_H-M   'P 1'
#
loop_
_entity.id
_entity.type
_entity.pdbx_description
1 polymer ?
#
loop_
_entity_poly.entity_id
_entity_poly.type
_entity_poly.pdbx_seq_one_letter_code
_entity_poly.pdbx_strand_id
1 'polypeptide(L)'
;MIKKIFISFILFTLSFPLFAEGRSDIHSIFQKLLYEHQKQMQSFFHDTNLADPFEKAFFSDFTFTRNMQTVSFFENLKNRLDRGETPGHAGIMQISYSSYSNINGKQNAVSYEYRSDGKHIVLTRGTWKDGKLLKTVYNYSPTSKELETREFKGKELLQKKTYKYEI
;
A
#
# COMPACT_ATOMS: atom_id res chain seq x y z
N MET A 1 37.81 57.50 23.13
CA MET A 1 37.83 57.32 21.66
C MET A 1 37.42 55.88 21.36
N ILE A 2 36.15 55.63 20.99
CA ILE A 2 35.60 54.28 20.82
C ILE A 2 35.63 53.92 19.33
N LYS A 3 36.41 52.90 18.96
CA LYS A 3 36.41 52.35 17.59
C LYS A 3 35.26 51.35 17.46
N LYS A 4 34.27 51.68 16.62
CA LYS A 4 33.25 50.74 16.14
C LYS A 4 33.90 49.87 15.05
N ILE A 5 33.88 48.55 15.24
CA ILE A 5 34.26 47.60 14.20
C ILE A 5 32.96 46.92 13.72
N PHE A 6 32.58 47.25 12.48
CA PHE A 6 31.55 46.54 11.73
C PHE A 6 32.19 45.31 11.09
N ILE A 7 31.71 44.11 11.42
CA ILE A 7 32.04 42.87 10.68
C ILE A 7 30.74 42.39 10.05
N SER A 8 30.67 42.48 8.73
CA SER A 8 29.57 41.97 7.92
C SER A 8 30.08 40.80 7.08
N PHE A 9 29.32 39.70 7.16
CA PHE A 9 29.09 38.61 6.19
C PHE A 9 30.28 37.90 5.51
N ILE A 10 30.27 36.56 5.60
CA ILE A 10 29.86 35.64 4.52
C ILE A 10 29.62 34.27 5.18
N LEU A 11 28.36 33.83 5.26
CA LEU A 11 28.04 32.42 5.52
C LEU A 11 28.04 31.70 4.17
N PHE A 12 29.05 30.87 3.94
CA PHE A 12 29.06 29.90 2.85
C PHE A 12 28.09 28.76 3.21
N THR A 13 26.85 28.83 2.75
CA THR A 13 25.99 27.64 2.74
C THR A 13 26.39 26.80 1.54
N LEU A 14 27.20 25.77 1.79
CA LEU A 14 27.35 24.64 0.88
C LEU A 14 26.00 23.95 0.76
N SER A 15 25.22 24.35 -0.24
CA SER A 15 24.03 23.65 -0.67
C SER A 15 24.47 22.33 -1.30
N PHE A 16 24.53 21.26 -0.52
CA PHE A 16 24.57 19.92 -1.08
C PHE A 16 23.29 19.71 -1.89
N PRO A 17 23.36 19.27 -3.15
CA PRO A 17 22.17 18.77 -3.82
C PRO A 17 21.67 17.55 -3.03
N LEU A 18 20.49 17.68 -2.41
CA LEU A 18 19.74 16.53 -1.95
C LEU A 18 19.47 15.66 -3.19
N PHE A 19 20.10 14.50 -3.24
CA PHE A 19 19.79 13.46 -4.23
C PHE A 19 18.28 13.16 -4.17
N ALA A 20 17.55 13.66 -5.17
CA ALA A 20 16.15 13.36 -5.42
C ALA A 20 16.00 12.18 -6.40
N GLU A 21 16.99 11.30 -6.45
CA GLU A 21 17.04 10.17 -7.38
C GLU A 21 16.68 8.89 -6.60
N GLY A 22 15.40 8.49 -6.62
CA GLY A 22 14.97 7.22 -6.03
C GLY A 22 13.54 7.15 -5.49
N ARG A 23 12.83 8.27 -5.33
CA ARG A 23 11.44 8.24 -4.80
C ARG A 23 10.38 7.90 -5.86
N SER A 24 10.67 8.10 -7.13
CA SER A 24 9.77 7.82 -8.26
C SER A 24 9.52 6.32 -8.53
N ASP A 25 10.27 5.40 -7.93
CA ASP A 25 10.29 3.99 -8.34
C ASP A 25 9.44 3.06 -7.44
N ILE A 26 9.25 3.42 -6.17
CA ILE A 26 8.58 2.56 -5.17
C ILE A 26 7.13 2.23 -5.56
N HIS A 27 6.37 3.24 -6.00
CA HIS A 27 4.98 3.06 -6.41
C HIS A 27 4.87 2.23 -7.69
N SER A 28 5.76 2.46 -8.66
CA SER A 28 5.83 1.72 -9.91
C SER A 28 6.14 0.24 -9.66
N ILE A 29 7.14 -0.06 -8.84
CA ILE A 29 7.50 -1.44 -8.47
C ILE A 29 6.35 -2.12 -7.73
N PHE A 30 5.74 -1.45 -6.74
CA PHE A 30 4.60 -1.99 -6.00
C PHE A 30 3.41 -2.32 -6.93
N GLN A 31 3.07 -1.42 -7.87
CA GLN A 31 2.02 -1.67 -8.85
C GLN A 31 2.34 -2.86 -9.77
N LYS A 32 3.59 -2.99 -10.23
CA LYS A 32 4.02 -4.14 -11.04
C LYS A 32 3.88 -5.46 -10.27
N LEU A 33 4.31 -5.49 -9.00
CA LEU A 33 4.19 -6.69 -8.17
C LEU A 33 2.73 -7.04 -7.86
N LEU A 34 1.85 -6.05 -7.66
CA LEU A 34 0.40 -6.28 -7.54
C LEU A 34 -0.19 -6.88 -8.82
N TYR A 35 0.26 -6.42 -9.98
CA TYR A 35 -0.20 -6.93 -11.27
C TYR A 35 0.22 -8.40 -11.50
N GLU A 36 1.45 -8.77 -11.14
CA GLU A 36 1.89 -10.17 -11.20
C GLU A 36 1.09 -11.07 -10.26
N HIS A 37 0.79 -10.58 -9.06
CA HIS A 37 -0.09 -11.29 -8.15
C HIS A 37 -1.51 -11.45 -8.71
N GLN A 38 -2.07 -10.42 -9.35
CA GLN A 38 -3.37 -10.49 -10.02
C GLN A 38 -3.44 -11.63 -11.04
N LYS A 39 -2.43 -11.74 -11.93
CA LYS A 39 -2.34 -12.83 -12.90
C LYS A 39 -2.32 -14.20 -12.21
N GLN A 40 -1.56 -14.31 -11.12
CA GLN A 40 -1.48 -15.56 -10.37
C GLN A 40 -2.81 -15.96 -9.74
N MET A 41 -3.55 -15.03 -9.15
CA MET A 41 -4.88 -15.34 -8.59
C MET A 41 -5.87 -15.71 -9.69
N GLN A 42 -5.81 -15.07 -10.86
CA GLN A 42 -6.63 -15.45 -12.01
C GLN A 42 -6.35 -16.88 -12.46
N SER A 43 -5.07 -17.29 -12.55
CA SER A 43 -4.69 -18.68 -12.84
C SER A 43 -5.19 -19.64 -11.75
N PHE A 44 -4.94 -19.31 -10.48
CA PHE A 44 -5.34 -20.14 -9.34
C PHE A 44 -6.86 -20.42 -9.31
N PHE A 45 -7.69 -19.42 -9.59
CA PHE A 45 -9.15 -19.58 -9.65
C PHE A 45 -9.69 -20.11 -10.98
N HIS A 46 -8.88 -20.09 -12.04
CA HIS A 46 -9.18 -20.82 -13.26
C HIS A 46 -9.04 -22.33 -13.03
N ASP A 47 -7.96 -22.73 -12.35
CA ASP A 47 -7.63 -24.14 -12.09
C ASP A 47 -8.48 -24.74 -10.96
N THR A 48 -9.09 -23.90 -10.12
CA THR A 48 -10.00 -24.34 -9.05
C THR A 48 -11.47 -24.10 -9.42
N ASN A 49 -12.22 -25.19 -9.57
CA ASN A 49 -13.70 -25.15 -9.69
C ASN A 49 -14.41 -24.89 -8.34
N LEU A 50 -13.66 -24.56 -7.28
CA LEU A 50 -14.13 -24.59 -5.89
C LEU A 50 -14.52 -23.23 -5.30
N ALA A 51 -14.14 -22.11 -5.93
CA ALA A 51 -14.44 -20.77 -5.40
C ALA A 51 -15.73 -20.21 -6.01
N ASP A 52 -16.59 -19.62 -5.18
CA ASP A 52 -17.77 -18.92 -5.67
C ASP A 52 -17.37 -17.66 -6.48
N PRO A 53 -18.22 -17.18 -7.42
CA PRO A 53 -17.85 -16.05 -8.29
C PRO A 53 -17.44 -14.78 -7.55
N PHE A 54 -17.96 -14.54 -6.36
CA PHE A 54 -17.59 -13.39 -5.55
C PHE A 54 -16.23 -13.58 -4.87
N GLU A 55 -15.94 -14.79 -4.36
CA GLU A 55 -14.60 -15.13 -3.87
C GLU A 55 -13.56 -14.94 -4.97
N LYS A 56 -13.83 -15.46 -6.19
CA LYS A 56 -12.97 -15.25 -7.35
C LYS A 56 -12.76 -13.76 -7.61
N ALA A 57 -13.85 -12.98 -7.68
CA ALA A 57 -13.76 -11.54 -7.92
C ALA A 57 -12.97 -10.83 -6.79
N PHE A 58 -13.22 -11.12 -5.52
CA PHE A 58 -12.53 -10.48 -4.40
C PHE A 58 -11.01 -10.64 -4.48
N PHE A 59 -10.52 -11.84 -4.81
CA PHE A 59 -9.10 -12.13 -4.83
C PHE A 59 -8.41 -11.84 -6.17
N SER A 60 -9.16 -11.75 -7.27
CA SER A 60 -8.60 -11.53 -8.62
C SER A 60 -8.89 -10.15 -9.20
N ASP A 61 -9.85 -9.42 -8.63
CA ASP A 61 -10.22 -8.08 -9.07
C ASP A 61 -9.51 -7.01 -8.23
N PHE A 62 -8.51 -6.40 -8.87
CA PHE A 62 -7.72 -5.31 -8.32
C PHE A 62 -8.20 -3.95 -8.82
N THR A 63 -9.37 -3.84 -9.44
CA THR A 63 -9.96 -2.56 -9.88
C THR A 63 -10.13 -1.57 -8.75
N PHE A 64 -10.13 -2.01 -7.48
CA PHE A 64 -10.04 -1.10 -6.34
C PHE A 64 -8.82 -0.17 -6.46
N THR A 65 -7.68 -0.63 -7.00
CA THR A 65 -6.51 0.23 -7.29
C THR A 65 -6.78 1.33 -8.33
N ARG A 66 -7.87 1.20 -9.10
CA ARG A 66 -8.35 2.15 -10.11
C ARG A 66 -9.61 2.92 -9.68
N ASN A 67 -10.21 2.57 -8.54
CA ASN A 67 -11.36 3.29 -8.00
C ASN A 67 -10.90 4.69 -7.59
N MET A 68 -11.62 5.74 -8.03
CA MET A 68 -11.27 7.14 -7.76
C MET A 68 -11.00 7.44 -6.27
N GLN A 69 -11.76 6.86 -5.34
CA GLN A 69 -11.55 7.04 -3.89
C GLN A 69 -10.23 6.41 -3.43
N THR A 70 -9.88 5.25 -3.98
CA THR A 70 -8.64 4.55 -3.69
C THR A 70 -7.44 5.18 -4.39
N VAL A 71 -7.63 5.68 -5.63
CA VAL A 71 -6.65 6.46 -6.38
C VAL A 71 -6.35 7.76 -5.63
N SER A 72 -7.37 8.56 -5.29
CA SER A 72 -7.20 9.77 -4.49
C SER A 72 -6.57 9.48 -3.12
N PHE A 73 -6.89 8.33 -2.52
CA PHE A 73 -6.23 7.85 -1.32
C PHE A 73 -4.71 7.61 -1.56
N PHE A 74 -4.34 6.86 -2.59
CA PHE A 74 -2.95 6.57 -2.95
C PHE A 74 -2.19 7.83 -3.42
N GLU A 75 -2.85 8.77 -4.09
CA GLU A 75 -2.29 10.06 -4.50
C GLU A 75 -2.03 10.97 -3.30
N ASN A 76 -3.00 11.09 -2.38
CA ASN A 76 -2.79 11.83 -1.13
C ASN A 76 -1.64 11.25 -0.32
N LEU A 77 -1.58 9.92 -0.24
CA LEU A 77 -0.48 9.20 0.37
C LEU A 77 0.87 9.50 -0.31
N LYS A 78 0.94 9.37 -1.63
CA LYS A 78 2.13 9.67 -2.44
C LYS A 78 2.59 11.11 -2.19
N ASN A 79 1.67 12.07 -2.25
CA ASN A 79 1.97 13.48 -2.02
C ASN A 79 2.55 13.74 -0.63
N ARG A 80 2.04 13.06 0.41
CA ARG A 80 2.59 13.16 1.78
C ARG A 80 3.99 12.56 1.87
N LEU A 81 4.20 11.37 1.29
CA LEU A 81 5.53 10.75 1.23
C LEU A 81 6.54 11.60 0.45
N ASP A 82 6.12 12.16 -0.69
CA ASP A 82 6.95 13.04 -1.54
C ASP A 82 7.38 14.30 -0.78
N ARG A 83 6.48 14.89 0.03
CA ARG A 83 6.76 16.02 0.92
C ARG A 83 7.65 15.67 2.12
N GLY A 84 8.11 14.42 2.24
CA GLY A 84 8.89 13.98 3.39
C GLY A 84 8.06 13.88 4.67
N GLU A 85 6.73 13.95 4.57
CA GLU A 85 5.79 13.60 5.63
C GLU A 85 5.68 12.06 5.77
N THR A 86 6.80 11.36 5.67
CA THR A 86 6.97 10.15 6.47
C THR A 86 6.95 10.61 7.92
N PRO A 87 6.16 10.02 8.82
CA PRO A 87 6.09 10.52 10.19
C PRO A 87 7.47 10.40 10.85
N GLY A 88 8.21 11.50 10.78
CA GLY A 88 9.66 11.48 10.84
C GLY A 88 10.22 11.38 12.24
N HIS A 89 9.40 11.12 13.28
CA HIS A 89 9.88 10.98 14.65
C HIS A 89 9.17 9.93 15.53
N ALA A 90 8.01 9.38 15.16
CA ALA A 90 7.35 8.28 15.91
C ALA A 90 6.03 7.75 15.28
N GLY A 91 5.67 8.11 14.04
CA GLY A 91 4.31 7.84 13.55
C GLY A 91 4.26 6.69 12.56
N ILE A 92 3.40 5.71 12.82
CA ILE A 92 2.92 4.83 11.75
C ILE A 92 1.92 5.67 10.95
N MET A 93 2.13 5.82 9.64
CA MET A 93 1.07 6.35 8.78
C MET A 93 0.06 5.24 8.56
N GLN A 94 -1.10 5.35 9.19
CA GLN A 94 -2.21 4.43 9.03
C GLN A 94 -3.40 5.17 8.43
N ILE A 95 -3.99 4.57 7.40
CA ILE A 95 -5.23 5.07 6.81
C ILE A 95 -6.14 3.88 6.59
N SER A 96 -7.38 4.00 7.06
CA SER A 96 -8.39 2.95 6.98
C SER A 96 -9.66 3.48 6.35
N TYR A 97 -10.21 2.74 5.40
CA TYR A 97 -11.55 2.93 4.86
C TYR A 97 -12.39 1.70 5.21
N SER A 98 -13.64 1.90 5.60
CA SER A 98 -14.59 0.80 5.75
C SER A 98 -15.98 1.27 5.32
N SER A 99 -16.66 0.42 4.54
CA SER A 99 -18.03 0.62 4.10
C SER A 99 -18.84 -0.59 4.51
N TYR A 100 -20.05 -0.34 5.01
CA TYR A 100 -20.94 -1.36 5.52
C TYR A 100 -22.30 -1.17 4.85
N SER A 101 -22.88 -2.26 4.36
CA SER A 101 -24.28 -2.34 3.98
C SER A 101 -24.92 -3.51 4.70
N ASN A 102 -26.16 -3.32 5.13
CA ASN A 102 -26.98 -4.37 5.70
C ASN A 102 -28.26 -4.45 4.89
N ILE A 103 -28.45 -5.55 4.16
CA ILE A 103 -29.63 -5.77 3.34
C ILE A 103 -30.26 -7.07 3.83
N ASN A 104 -31.51 -7.00 4.31
CA ASN A 104 -32.26 -8.15 4.82
C ASN A 104 -31.52 -8.96 5.92
N GLY A 105 -30.81 -8.27 6.82
CA GLY A 105 -30.03 -8.89 7.89
C GLY A 105 -28.68 -9.47 7.46
N LYS A 106 -28.33 -9.38 6.17
CA LYS A 106 -27.03 -9.78 5.64
C LYS A 106 -26.09 -8.58 5.64
N GLN A 107 -25.09 -8.63 6.52
CA GLN A 107 -24.03 -7.64 6.57
C GLN A 107 -23.00 -7.90 5.47
N ASN A 108 -22.83 -6.92 4.58
CA ASN A 108 -21.72 -6.85 3.66
C ASN A 108 -20.81 -5.70 4.11
N ALA A 109 -19.55 -5.97 4.37
CA ALA A 109 -18.59 -4.93 4.74
C ALA A 109 -17.38 -5.01 3.84
N VAL A 110 -16.88 -3.88 3.35
CA VAL A 110 -15.60 -3.81 2.66
C VAL A 110 -14.68 -2.90 3.45
N SER A 111 -13.45 -3.32 3.66
CA SER A 111 -12.43 -2.61 4.42
C SER A 111 -11.10 -2.59 3.67
N TYR A 112 -10.42 -1.46 3.75
CA TYR A 112 -9.06 -1.28 3.30
C TYR A 112 -8.26 -0.65 4.44
N GLU A 113 -7.09 -1.19 4.73
CA GLU A 113 -6.15 -0.59 5.66
C GLU A 113 -4.80 -0.49 4.97
N TYR A 114 -4.20 0.69 5.02
CA TYR A 114 -2.83 0.92 4.63
C TYR A 114 -2.04 1.33 5.86
N ARG A 115 -0.86 0.74 6.04
CA ARG A 115 0.11 1.10 7.07
C ARG A 115 1.48 1.24 6.46
N SER A 116 2.18 2.30 6.81
CA SER A 116 3.58 2.48 6.42
C SER A 116 4.39 3.16 7.52
N ASP A 117 5.59 2.65 7.72
CA ASP A 117 6.65 3.25 8.55
C ASP A 117 7.75 3.91 7.68
N GLY A 118 7.52 4.02 6.36
CA GLY A 118 8.50 4.49 5.38
C GLY A 118 9.51 3.44 4.92
N LYS A 119 9.60 2.28 5.59
CA LYS A 119 10.48 1.14 5.25
C LYS A 119 9.71 -0.11 4.85
N HIS A 120 8.45 -0.19 5.23
CA HIS A 120 7.53 -1.27 4.94
C HIS A 120 6.18 -0.67 4.62
N ILE A 121 5.49 -1.29 3.68
CA ILE A 121 4.12 -0.98 3.31
C ILE A 121 3.29 -2.22 3.59
N VAL A 122 2.24 -2.07 4.39
CA VAL A 122 1.23 -3.10 4.60
C VAL A 122 -0.08 -2.58 4.04
N LEU A 123 -0.62 -3.26 3.04
CA LEU A 123 -1.98 -3.04 2.55
C LEU A 123 -2.82 -4.27 2.92
N THR A 124 -3.96 -4.05 3.54
CA THR A 124 -4.94 -5.08 3.87
C THR A 124 -6.25 -4.75 3.19
N ARG A 125 -6.82 -5.73 2.50
CA ARG A 125 -8.20 -5.69 1.98
C ARG A 125 -9.00 -6.74 2.71
N GLY A 126 -10.19 -6.40 3.18
CA GLY A 126 -11.07 -7.35 3.85
C GLY A 126 -12.51 -7.14 3.43
N THR A 127 -13.23 -8.23 3.16
CA THR A 127 -14.68 -8.18 2.96
C THR A 127 -15.38 -9.20 3.83
N TRP A 128 -16.42 -8.76 4.54
CA TRP A 128 -17.41 -9.64 5.14
C TRP A 128 -18.56 -9.83 4.17
N LYS A 129 -18.88 -11.08 3.84
CA LYS A 129 -20.06 -11.44 3.05
C LYS A 129 -20.69 -12.69 3.63
N ASP A 130 -21.99 -12.64 3.93
CA ASP A 130 -22.76 -13.76 4.46
C ASP A 130 -22.07 -14.44 5.68
N GLY A 131 -21.48 -13.65 6.58
CA GLY A 131 -20.76 -14.14 7.76
C GLY A 131 -19.36 -14.73 7.50
N LYS A 132 -18.89 -14.74 6.25
CA LYS A 132 -17.53 -15.17 5.87
C LYS A 132 -16.64 -13.95 5.64
N LEU A 133 -15.47 -13.97 6.27
CA LEU A 133 -14.41 -12.98 6.02
C LEU A 133 -13.54 -13.46 4.88
N LEU A 134 -13.40 -12.66 3.83
CA LEU A 134 -12.31 -12.79 2.86
C LEU A 134 -11.30 -11.69 3.16
N LYS A 135 -10.00 -12.02 3.18
CA LYS A 135 -8.96 -11.06 3.52
C LYS A 135 -7.71 -11.31 2.70
N THR A 136 -7.14 -10.22 2.19
CA THR A 136 -5.80 -10.21 1.60
C THR A 136 -4.89 -9.28 2.38
N VAL A 137 -3.66 -9.71 2.62
CA VAL A 137 -2.59 -8.88 3.17
C VAL A 137 -1.42 -8.82 2.21
N TYR A 138 -0.97 -7.62 1.90
CA TYR A 138 0.18 -7.29 1.06
C TYR A 138 1.24 -6.64 1.94
N ASN A 139 2.38 -7.28 2.12
CA ASN A 139 3.53 -6.73 2.84
C ASN A 139 4.64 -6.47 1.83
N TYR A 140 4.87 -5.20 1.52
CA TYR A 140 5.90 -4.77 0.58
C TYR A 140 7.08 -4.13 1.33
N SER A 141 8.29 -4.60 1.03
CA SER A 141 9.53 -3.97 1.47
C SER A 141 10.18 -3.26 0.27
N PRO A 142 10.27 -1.92 0.27
CA PRO A 142 11.02 -1.18 -0.74
C PRO A 142 12.52 -1.52 -0.72
N THR A 143 13.07 -1.91 0.44
CA THR A 143 14.50 -2.24 0.58
C THR A 143 14.85 -3.53 -0.13
N SER A 144 14.08 -4.60 0.07
CA SER A 144 14.30 -5.87 -0.65
C SER A 144 13.61 -5.93 -2.01
N LYS A 145 12.73 -4.97 -2.31
CA LYS A 145 11.84 -4.96 -3.49
C LYS A 145 10.98 -6.23 -3.56
N GLU A 146 10.53 -6.69 -2.40
CA GLU A 146 9.73 -7.90 -2.25
C GLU A 146 8.30 -7.57 -1.81
N LEU A 147 7.33 -8.19 -2.45
CA LEU A 147 5.93 -8.19 -2.05
C LEU A 147 5.54 -9.58 -1.56
N GLU A 148 5.27 -9.73 -0.27
CA GLU A 148 4.62 -10.92 0.29
C GLU A 148 3.11 -10.72 0.29
N THR A 149 2.37 -11.67 -0.28
CA THR A 149 0.90 -11.69 -0.26
C THR A 149 0.40 -12.87 0.55
N ARG A 150 -0.70 -12.66 1.27
CA ARG A 150 -1.40 -13.70 2.03
C ARG A 150 -2.90 -13.57 1.86
N GLU A 151 -3.53 -14.64 1.38
CA GLU A 151 -4.96 -14.73 1.13
C GLU A 151 -5.65 -15.60 2.16
N PHE A 152 -6.76 -15.13 2.72
CA PHE A 152 -7.48 -15.81 3.79
C PHE A 152 -8.97 -15.91 3.50
N LYS A 153 -9.54 -17.06 3.89
CA LYS A 153 -10.97 -17.31 4.01
C LYS A 153 -11.29 -17.65 5.47
N GLY A 154 -11.87 -16.70 6.18
CA GLY A 154 -11.99 -16.72 7.63
C GLY A 154 -10.61 -16.70 8.27
N LYS A 155 -10.25 -17.81 8.93
CA LYS A 155 -8.93 -18.02 9.54
C LYS A 155 -8.01 -18.89 8.68
N GLU A 156 -8.54 -19.50 7.62
CA GLU A 156 -7.79 -20.39 6.73
C GLU A 156 -6.93 -19.56 5.76
N LEU A 157 -5.64 -19.87 5.70
CA LEU A 157 -4.74 -19.32 4.69
C LEU A 157 -4.92 -20.10 3.39
N LEU A 158 -5.47 -19.46 2.37
CA LEU A 158 -5.66 -20.06 1.04
C LEU A 158 -4.34 -20.07 0.26
N GLN A 159 -3.62 -18.97 0.28
CA GLN A 159 -2.39 -18.82 -0.48
C GLN A 159 -1.43 -17.85 0.18
N LYS A 160 -0.14 -18.17 0.09
CA LYS A 160 0.96 -17.27 0.42
C LYS A 160 1.95 -17.25 -0.75
N LYS A 161 2.31 -16.06 -1.21
CA LYS A 161 3.31 -15.87 -2.28
C LYS A 161 4.24 -14.71 -1.96
N THR A 162 5.43 -14.78 -2.53
CA THR A 162 6.41 -13.69 -2.49
C THR A 162 6.81 -13.41 -3.93
N TYR A 163 6.69 -12.14 -4.32
CA TYR A 163 7.13 -11.63 -5.61
C TYR A 163 8.34 -10.75 -5.38
N LYS A 164 9.36 -10.89 -6.22
CA LYS A 164 10.55 -10.03 -6.20
C LYS A 164 10.62 -9.26 -7.50
N TYR A 165 11.00 -8.00 -7.42
CA TYR A 165 11.33 -7.22 -8.60
C TYR A 165 12.82 -7.36 -8.89
N GLU A 166 13.17 -8.18 -9.89
CA GLU A 166 14.54 -8.33 -10.40
C GLU A 166 14.77 -7.33 -11.56
N ILE A 167 15.94 -6.68 -11.58
CA ILE A 167 16.37 -5.75 -12.64
C ILE A 167 17.19 -6.52 -13.66
#